data_AF-A0A3S0I6N3-F1
#
_entry.id   AF-A0A3S0I6N3-F1
#
_cell.length_a   1.000
_cell.length_b   1.000
_cell.length_c   1.000
_cell.angle_alpha   90.00
_cell.angle_beta   90.00
_cell.angle_gamma   90.00
#
_symmetry.space_group_name_H-M   'P 1'
#
loop_
_entity.id
_entity.type
_entity.pdbx_description
1 polymer ?
#
loop_
_entity_poly.entity_id
_entity_poly.type
_entity_poly.pdbx_seq_one_letter_code
_entity_poly.pdbx_strand_id
1 'polypeptide(L)'
;MTLPFSHAAHIVQGEPLLIHAAENFLGELSRQRPWVKASYEDTLNDLDDLLSAEQPATLGDYLAADRTELQARLPHAHNLADVLDDFDAYLREWRWVS
;
A
#
# COMPACT_ATOMS: atom_id res chain seq x y z
N MET A 1 20.00 31.25 -11.17
CA MET A 1 19.56 30.22 -12.13
C MET A 1 18.84 29.15 -11.34
N THR A 2 17.51 29.13 -11.41
CA THR A 2 16.68 28.18 -10.67
C THR A 2 16.29 27.09 -11.66
N LEU A 3 16.79 25.87 -11.46
CA LEU A 3 16.42 24.73 -12.32
C LEU A 3 14.93 24.41 -12.06
N PRO A 4 14.12 24.17 -13.11
CA PRO A 4 12.76 23.71 -12.91
C PRO A 4 12.80 22.30 -12.32
N PHE A 5 12.16 22.13 -11.16
CA PHE A 5 11.84 20.82 -10.62
C PHE A 5 10.89 20.13 -11.60
N SER A 6 11.40 19.16 -12.36
CA SER A 6 10.54 18.21 -13.07
C SER A 6 9.85 17.34 -12.04
N HIS A 7 8.65 17.72 -11.62
CA HIS A 7 7.68 16.75 -11.12
C HIS A 7 7.39 15.80 -12.27
N ALA A 8 7.89 14.57 -12.18
CA ALA A 8 7.38 13.47 -12.97
C ALA A 8 5.93 13.25 -12.53
N ALA A 9 5.01 14.02 -13.11
CA ALA A 9 3.59 13.77 -13.02
C ALA A 9 3.33 12.50 -13.86
N HIS A 10 3.45 11.34 -13.23
CA HIS A 10 2.76 10.16 -13.75
C HIS A 10 1.27 10.44 -13.58
N ILE A 11 0.67 10.97 -14.65
CA ILE A 11 -0.74 11.24 -14.77
C ILE A 11 -1.46 9.88 -14.77
N VAL A 12 -1.85 9.41 -13.59
CA VAL A 12 -3.05 8.59 -13.44
C VAL A 12 -4.16 9.61 -13.15
N GLN A 13 -5.00 9.92 -14.13
CA GLN A 13 -6.19 10.75 -13.87
C GLN A 13 -7.19 9.90 -13.10
N GLY A 14 -7.11 9.93 -11.77
CA GLY A 14 -7.95 9.15 -10.87
C GLY A 14 -7.36 9.11 -9.45
N GLU A 15 -8.14 8.62 -8.50
CA GLU A 15 -7.66 8.30 -7.16
C GLU A 15 -6.63 7.15 -7.27
N PRO A 16 -5.46 7.23 -6.60
CA PRO A 16 -4.44 6.19 -6.72
C PRO A 16 -5.00 4.87 -6.21
N LEU A 17 -4.81 3.79 -6.97
CA LEU A 17 -5.25 2.45 -6.56
C LEU A 17 -4.30 1.87 -5.50
N LEU A 18 -4.87 1.07 -4.59
CA LEU A 18 -4.12 0.37 -3.54
C LEU A 18 -3.03 -0.52 -4.15
N ILE A 19 -3.39 -1.32 -5.17
CA ILE A 19 -2.47 -2.24 -5.84
C ILE A 19 -1.20 -1.54 -6.36
N HIS A 20 -1.31 -0.32 -6.90
CA HIS A 20 -0.14 0.41 -7.41
C HIS A 20 0.79 0.86 -6.29
N ALA A 21 0.24 1.27 -5.14
CA ALA A 21 1.04 1.61 -3.98
C ALA A 21 1.69 0.35 -3.38
N ALA A 22 0.96 -0.77 -3.31
CA ALA A 22 1.45 -2.05 -2.82
C ALA A 22 2.60 -2.61 -3.70
N GLU A 23 2.47 -2.57 -5.02
CA GLU A 23 3.51 -3.01 -5.96
C GLU A 23 4.80 -2.20 -5.79
N ASN A 24 4.69 -0.86 -5.68
CA ASN A 24 5.86 0.00 -5.46
C ASN A 24 6.50 -0.26 -4.09
N PHE A 25 5.69 -0.40 -3.04
CA PHE A 25 6.17 -0.76 -1.71
C PHE A 25 6.91 -2.10 -1.72
N LEU A 26 6.35 -3.15 -2.34
CA LEU A 26 7.00 -4.47 -2.45
C LEU A 26 8.29 -4.39 -3.26
N GLY A 27 8.34 -3.53 -4.28
CA GLY A 27 9.55 -3.19 -5.01
C GLY A 27 10.64 -2.64 -4.10
N GLU A 28 10.34 -1.65 -3.27
CA GLU A 28 11.30 -1.10 -2.31
C GLU A 28 11.64 -2.05 -1.16
N LEU A 29 10.65 -2.78 -0.65
CA LEU A 29 10.83 -3.80 0.37
C LEU A 29 11.79 -4.89 -0.12
N SER A 30 11.69 -5.31 -1.38
CA SER A 30 12.57 -6.32 -1.96
C SER A 30 14.03 -5.88 -2.01
N ARG A 31 14.30 -4.57 -2.12
CA ARG A 31 15.66 -4.01 -2.12
C ARG A 31 16.27 -3.98 -0.72
N GLN A 32 15.45 -3.77 0.31
CA GLN A 32 15.93 -3.60 1.69
C GLN A 32 15.88 -4.91 2.49
N ARG A 33 14.78 -5.66 2.36
CA ARG A 33 14.44 -6.85 3.15
C ARG A 33 13.83 -7.94 2.24
N PRO A 34 14.59 -8.51 1.29
CA PRO A 34 14.05 -9.50 0.34
C PRO A 34 13.46 -10.75 1.00
N TRP A 35 13.91 -11.12 2.20
CA TRP A 35 13.46 -12.33 2.91
C TRP A 35 12.03 -12.23 3.47
N VAL A 36 11.46 -11.03 3.63
CA VAL A 36 10.06 -10.85 4.09
C VAL A 36 9.09 -10.57 2.95
N LYS A 37 9.58 -10.32 1.73
CA LYS A 37 8.76 -9.86 0.59
C LYS A 37 7.55 -10.74 0.35
N ALA A 38 7.74 -12.06 0.26
CA ALA A 38 6.66 -13.00 -0.03
C ALA A 38 5.54 -12.95 1.01
N SER A 39 5.90 -12.92 2.31
CA SER A 39 4.93 -12.82 3.40
C SER A 39 4.16 -11.49 3.38
N TYR A 40 4.81 -10.40 3.00
CA TYR A 40 4.17 -9.08 2.90
C TYR A 40 3.27 -9.01 1.66
N GLU A 41 3.71 -9.59 0.55
CA GLU A 41 2.96 -9.69 -0.70
C GLU A 41 1.67 -10.48 -0.50
N ASP A 42 1.73 -11.65 0.15
CA ASP A 42 0.54 -12.44 0.45
C ASP A 42 -0.46 -11.65 1.31
N THR A 43 0.01 -10.95 2.35
CA THR A 43 -0.86 -10.13 3.21
C THR A 43 -1.47 -8.93 2.49
N LEU A 44 -0.71 -8.26 1.62
CA LEU A 44 -1.20 -7.13 0.84
C LEU A 44 -2.18 -7.58 -0.24
N ASN A 45 -2.01 -8.78 -0.81
CA ASN A 45 -2.96 -9.38 -1.73
C ASN A 45 -4.27 -9.72 -1.01
N ASP A 46 -4.21 -10.34 0.17
CA ASP A 46 -5.41 -10.61 0.99
C ASP A 46 -6.15 -9.30 1.35
N LEU A 47 -5.39 -8.24 1.64
CA LEU A 47 -5.94 -6.92 1.93
C LEU A 47 -6.57 -6.26 0.69
N ASP A 48 -5.93 -6.33 -0.47
CA ASP A 48 -6.48 -5.81 -1.73
C ASP A 48 -7.74 -6.59 -2.10
N ASP A 49 -7.72 -7.92 -2.06
CA ASP A 49 -8.90 -8.76 -2.33
C ASP A 49 -10.07 -8.42 -1.40
N LEU A 50 -9.79 -8.10 -0.14
CA LEU A 50 -10.81 -7.71 0.84
C LEU A 50 -11.47 -6.38 0.48
N LEU A 51 -10.67 -5.39 0.09
CA LEU A 51 -11.11 -4.02 -0.20
C LEU A 51 -11.64 -3.87 -1.63
N SER A 52 -11.16 -4.73 -2.55
CA SER A 52 -11.52 -4.74 -3.97
C SER A 52 -12.79 -5.56 -4.28
N ALA A 53 -13.58 -5.91 -3.27
CA ALA A 53 -14.69 -6.87 -3.38
C ALA A 53 -15.76 -6.46 -4.41
N GLU A 54 -16.04 -5.16 -4.56
CA GLU A 54 -17.03 -4.64 -5.52
C GLU A 54 -16.39 -3.90 -6.70
N GLN A 55 -15.26 -3.23 -6.46
CA GLN A 55 -14.51 -2.43 -7.42
C GLN A 55 -13.04 -2.36 -6.97
N PRO A 56 -12.08 -2.09 -7.86
CA PRO A 56 -10.68 -1.96 -7.47
C PRO A 56 -10.49 -0.96 -6.32
N ALA A 57 -9.85 -1.41 -5.24
CA ALA A 57 -9.63 -0.60 -4.05
C ALA A 57 -8.75 0.62 -4.37
N THR A 58 -9.21 1.78 -3.94
CA THR A 58 -8.38 2.99 -3.95
C THR A 58 -7.53 3.05 -2.68
N LEU A 59 -6.50 3.89 -2.71
CA LEU A 59 -5.73 4.22 -1.51
C LEU A 59 -6.62 4.93 -0.47
N GLY A 60 -7.64 5.68 -0.91
CA GLY A 60 -8.63 6.28 -0.04
C GLY A 60 -9.43 5.24 0.74
N ASP A 61 -9.86 4.16 0.08
CA ASP A 61 -10.58 3.05 0.71
C ASP A 61 -9.72 2.36 1.78
N TYR A 62 -8.43 2.15 1.48
CA TYR A 62 -7.46 1.64 2.46
C TYR A 62 -7.32 2.55 3.68
N LEU A 63 -7.17 3.87 3.47
CA LEU A 63 -7.00 4.83 4.56
C LEU A 63 -8.27 5.04 5.39
N ALA A 64 -9.44 4.82 4.79
CA ALA A 64 -10.72 4.89 5.46
C ALA A 64 -11.07 3.59 6.22
N ALA A 65 -10.39 2.48 5.93
CA ALA A 65 -10.66 1.20 6.55
C ALA A 65 -10.28 1.19 8.04
N ASP A 66 -11.15 0.62 8.87
CA ASP A 66 -10.86 0.44 10.29
C ASP A 66 -9.87 -0.71 10.49
N ARG A 67 -8.72 -0.42 11.10
CA ARG A 67 -7.65 -1.43 11.30
C ARG A 67 -8.10 -2.61 12.17
N THR A 68 -9.00 -2.39 13.13
CA THR A 68 -9.56 -3.46 13.97
C THR A 68 -10.49 -4.35 13.14
N GLU A 69 -11.29 -3.75 12.28
CA GLU A 69 -12.15 -4.50 11.35
C GLU A 69 -11.30 -5.32 10.36
N LEU A 70 -10.25 -4.74 9.79
CA LEU A 70 -9.32 -5.45 8.90
C LEU A 70 -8.70 -6.67 9.60
N GLN A 71 -8.23 -6.50 10.84
CA GLN A 71 -7.69 -7.60 11.63
C GLN A 71 -8.72 -8.70 11.94
N ALA A 72 -9.98 -8.33 12.18
CA ALA A 72 -11.05 -9.30 12.40
C ALA A 72 -11.41 -10.06 11.12
N ARG A 73 -11.31 -9.42 9.95
CA ARG A 73 -11.64 -9.99 8.64
C ARG A 73 -10.50 -10.81 8.02
N LEU A 74 -9.26 -10.57 8.44
CA LEU A 74 -8.06 -11.30 8.01
C LEU A 74 -7.36 -12.01 9.18
N PRO A 75 -8.03 -12.94 9.88
CA PRO A 75 -7.45 -13.61 11.05
C PRO A 75 -6.25 -14.51 10.72
N HIS A 76 -6.07 -14.87 9.44
CA HIS A 76 -4.97 -15.71 8.95
C HIS A 76 -3.72 -14.90 8.59
N ALA A 77 -3.83 -13.58 8.42
CA ALA A 77 -2.71 -12.70 8.11
C ALA A 77 -1.94 -12.35 9.40
N HIS A 78 -1.11 -13.27 9.87
CA HIS A 78 -0.42 -13.17 11.17
C HIS A 78 0.50 -11.93 11.29
N ASN A 79 1.01 -11.44 10.17
CA ASN A 79 1.87 -10.26 10.06
C ASN A 79 1.10 -8.99 9.65
N LEU A 80 -0.24 -8.99 9.65
CA LEU A 80 -1.04 -7.86 9.19
C LEU A 80 -0.71 -6.56 9.92
N ALA A 81 -0.53 -6.59 11.24
CA ALA A 81 -0.18 -5.39 12.00
C ALA A 81 1.15 -4.78 11.52
N ASP A 82 2.19 -5.60 11.38
CA ASP A 82 3.51 -5.15 10.91
C ASP A 82 3.45 -4.65 9.46
N VAL A 83 2.69 -5.34 8.61
CA VAL A 83 2.49 -4.93 7.20
C VAL A 83 1.79 -3.58 7.11
N LEU A 84 0.71 -3.37 7.88
CA LEU A 84 0.01 -2.09 7.91
C LEU A 84 0.89 -0.95 8.44
N ASP A 85 1.69 -1.21 9.47
CA ASP A 85 2.60 -0.20 10.02
C ASP A 85 3.71 0.19 9.04
N ASP A 86 4.37 -0.80 8.43
CA ASP A 86 5.43 -0.56 7.44
C ASP A 86 4.88 0.07 6.15
N PHE A 87 3.68 -0.33 5.73
CA PHE A 87 3.02 0.23 4.56
C PHE A 87 2.57 1.67 4.82
N ASP A 88 1.97 1.97 5.98
CA ASP A 88 1.62 3.34 6.38
C ASP A 88 2.85 4.25 6.45
N ALA A 89 3.97 3.74 6.97
CA ALA A 89 5.24 4.47 7.00
C ALA A 89 5.73 4.77 5.58
N TYR A 90 5.69 3.78 4.69
CA TYR A 90 6.05 3.95 3.29
C TYR A 90 5.18 4.99 2.58
N LEU A 91 3.85 4.92 2.74
CA LEU A 91 2.92 5.86 2.09
C LEU A 91 3.21 7.31 2.49
N ARG A 92 3.55 7.56 3.75
CA ARG A 92 3.91 8.89 4.27
C ARG A 92 5.28 9.35 3.79
N GLU A 93 6.29 8.49 3.87
CA GLU A 93 7.66 8.82 3.45
C GLU A 93 7.73 9.17 1.97
N TRP A 94 6.99 8.44 1.14
CA TRP A 94 6.96 8.61 -0.31
C TRP A 94 5.86 9.55 -0.81
N ARG A 95 5.13 10.22 0.09
CA ARG A 95 4.07 11.19 -0.21
C ARG A 95 2.96 10.65 -1.12
N TRP A 96 2.62 9.38 -0.97
CA TRP A 96 1.38 8.82 -1.52
C TRP A 96 0.15 9.43 -0.85
N VAL A 97 0.31 9.78 0.42
CA VAL A 97 -0.69 10.44 1.26
C VAL A 97 -0.09 11.74 1.81
N SER A 98 -0.91 12.79 1.90
CA SER A 98 -0.51 14.11 2.38
C SER A 98 -0.92 14.35 3.83
#